data_AF-A0A672TFY7-F1
#
_entry.id   AF-A0A672TFY7-F1
#
_cell.length_a   1.000
_cell.length_b   1.000
_cell.length_c   1.000
_cell.angle_alpha   90.00
_cell.angle_beta   90.00
_cell.angle_gamma   90.00
#
_symmetry.space_group_name_H-M   'P 1'
#
loop_
_entity.id
_entity.type
_entity.pdbx_description
1 polymer ?
#
loop_
_entity_poly.entity_id
_entity_poly.type
_entity_poly.pdbx_seq_one_letter_code
_entity_poly.pdbx_strand_id
1 'polypeptide(L)'
;VALCTYPNLLDSPSFPEDAKKRARRILQGCGGNSLGSYTASPGINCIREDVASYIGRRDGGVPADPDNIYLTTGASDGITTILKILVSGGGKSQTGVNYYLDEENCWALDVNELCRSLKEAKAYCNLKDRCKTKSALKM
;
A
#
# COMPACT_ATOMS: atom_id res chain seq x y z
N VAL A 1 19.99 7.42 -1.90
CA VAL A 1 20.20 6.53 -0.73
C VAL A 1 21.51 6.89 -0.03
N ALA A 2 22.67 6.75 -0.68
CA ALA A 2 23.98 7.07 -0.09
C ALA A 2 24.05 8.44 0.61
N LEU A 3 23.55 9.51 -0.03
CA LEU A 3 23.50 10.87 0.54
C LEU A 3 22.67 10.98 1.83
N CYS A 4 21.62 10.17 1.97
CA CYS A 4 20.78 10.18 3.16
C CYS A 4 21.41 9.34 4.29
N THR A 5 22.11 8.26 3.96
CA THR A 5 22.79 7.38 4.92
C THR A 5 24.07 8.02 5.48
N TYR A 6 24.78 8.81 4.66
CA TYR A 6 25.97 9.53 5.07
C TYR A 6 25.91 11.01 4.61
N PRO A 7 25.29 11.90 5.42
CA PRO A 7 25.03 13.30 5.04
C PRO A 7 26.26 14.13 4.67
N ASN A 8 27.46 13.75 5.13
CA ASN A 8 28.72 14.42 4.76
C ASN A 8 28.99 14.39 3.24
N LEU A 9 28.36 13.47 2.50
CA LEU A 9 28.46 13.40 1.03
C LEU A 9 27.68 14.51 0.32
N LEU A 10 26.84 15.29 1.03
CA LEU A 10 26.09 16.39 0.43
C LEU A 10 27.01 17.50 -0.12
N ASP A 11 28.20 17.64 0.45
CA ASP A 11 29.21 18.62 0.03
C ASP A 11 30.13 18.06 -1.06
N SER A 12 30.04 16.76 -1.36
CA SER A 12 30.86 16.11 -2.38
C SER A 12 30.48 16.59 -3.79
N PRO A 13 31.45 16.87 -4.68
CA PRO A 13 31.19 17.18 -6.08
C PRO A 13 30.74 15.94 -6.89
N SER A 14 30.84 14.73 -6.32
CA SER A 14 30.56 13.47 -7.02
C SER A 14 29.07 13.17 -7.25
N PHE A 15 28.17 13.97 -6.68
CA PHE A 15 26.72 13.78 -6.79
C PHE A 15 26.05 14.98 -7.45
N PRO A 16 25.04 14.76 -8.32
CA PRO A 16 24.31 15.85 -8.95
C PRO A 16 23.44 16.61 -7.94
N GLU A 17 23.18 17.89 -8.22
CA GLU A 17 22.47 18.78 -7.28
C GLU A 17 21.01 18.39 -7.06
N ASP A 18 20.36 17.73 -8.01
CA ASP A 18 18.99 17.25 -7.86
C ASP A 18 18.90 16.11 -6.82
N ALA A 19 19.86 15.18 -6.83
CA ALA A 19 19.98 14.11 -5.85
C ALA A 19 20.26 14.67 -4.45
N LYS A 20 21.15 15.67 -4.34
CA LYS A 20 21.42 16.38 -3.08
C LYS A 20 20.18 17.11 -2.58
N LYS A 21 19.46 17.82 -3.45
CA LYS A 21 18.22 18.52 -3.11
C LYS A 21 17.16 17.55 -2.57
N ARG A 22 16.98 16.39 -3.22
CA ARG A 22 16.07 15.33 -2.73
C ARG A 22 16.51 14.78 -1.38
N ALA A 23 17.80 14.50 -1.21
CA ALA A 23 18.34 14.01 0.06
C ALA A 23 18.15 15.00 1.21
N ARG A 24 18.45 16.29 1.00
CA ARG A 24 18.22 17.36 1.99
C ARG A 24 16.75 17.45 2.39
N ARG A 25 15.83 17.42 1.42
CA ARG A 25 14.37 17.48 1.70
C ARG A 25 13.88 16.29 2.51
N ILE A 26 14.38 15.08 2.23
CA ILE A 26 14.02 13.87 2.99
C ILE A 26 14.55 13.98 4.42
N LEU A 27 15.83 14.34 4.59
CA LEU A 27 16.45 14.46 5.92
C LEU A 27 15.72 15.52 6.76
N GLN A 28 15.35 16.67 6.19
CA GLN A 28 14.55 17.71 6.86
C GLN A 28 13.17 17.22 7.33
N GLY A 29 12.62 16.20 6.67
CA GLY A 29 11.37 15.57 7.08
C GLY A 29 11.52 14.56 8.22
N CYS A 30 12.75 14.15 8.54
CA CYS A 30 13.05 13.26 9.65
C CYS A 30 13.37 14.06 10.92
N GLY A 31 12.96 13.54 12.09
CA GLY A 31 13.33 14.12 13.38
C GLY A 31 14.86 14.23 13.51
N GLY A 32 15.36 15.40 13.90
CA GLY A 32 16.81 15.62 14.07
C GLY A 32 17.64 15.48 12.78
N ASN A 33 17.03 15.58 11.60
CA ASN A 33 17.68 15.41 10.30
C ASN A 33 18.39 14.07 10.11
N SER A 34 17.92 13.02 10.79
CA SER A 34 18.53 11.69 10.79
C SER A 34 17.56 10.63 10.28
N LEU A 35 18.04 9.75 9.40
CA LEU A 35 17.28 8.58 8.94
C LEU A 35 16.95 7.58 10.06
N GLY A 36 17.73 7.58 11.15
CA GLY A 36 17.53 6.66 12.26
C GLY A 36 16.41 7.08 13.22
N SER A 37 15.87 8.29 13.04
CA SER A 37 14.81 8.80 13.91
C SER A 37 13.47 8.14 13.59
N TYR A 38 12.67 7.90 14.63
CA TYR A 38 11.28 7.52 14.45
C TYR A 38 10.53 8.58 13.64
N THR A 39 9.58 8.12 12.84
CA THR A 39 8.68 8.96 12.06
C THR A 39 7.30 8.98 12.70
N ALA A 40 6.47 9.95 12.33
CA ALA A 40 5.06 9.93 12.73
C ALA A 40 4.39 8.64 12.23
N SER A 41 3.34 8.18 12.92
CA SER A 41 2.68 6.91 12.60
C SER A 41 2.28 6.70 11.12
N PRO A 42 1.75 7.69 10.39
CA PRO A 42 1.45 7.51 8.96
C PRO A 42 2.69 7.60 8.06
N GLY A 43 3.85 8.00 8.60
CA GLY A 43 5.11 8.20 7.90
C GLY A 43 5.50 9.67 7.75
N ILE A 44 6.64 9.90 7.08
CA ILE A 44 7.21 11.24 6.85
C ILE A 44 6.26 12.07 5.97
N ASN A 45 5.87 13.25 6.46
CA ASN A 45 4.88 14.10 5.80
C ASN A 45 5.27 14.48 4.36
N CYS A 46 6.50 14.93 4.15
CA CYS A 46 6.95 15.34 2.81
C CYS A 46 6.94 14.19 1.79
N ILE A 47 7.08 12.94 2.25
CA ILE A 47 6.97 11.76 1.40
C ILE A 47 5.49 11.48 1.09
N ARG A 48 4.58 11.61 2.06
CA ARG A 48 3.13 11.47 1.82
C ARG A 48 2.62 12.49 0.80
N GLU A 49 3.07 13.74 0.86
CA GLU A 49 2.77 14.78 -0.13
C GLU A 49 3.27 14.41 -1.54
N ASP A 50 4.46 13.83 -1.65
CA ASP A 50 5.01 13.37 -2.92
C ASP A 50 4.21 12.22 -3.52
N VAL A 51 3.76 11.28 -2.68
CA VAL A 51 2.89 10.16 -3.09
C VAL A 51 1.53 10.70 -3.54
N ALA A 52 0.90 11.61 -2.80
CA ALA A 52 -0.34 12.26 -3.20
C ALA A 52 -0.20 12.95 -4.57
N SER A 53 0.87 13.74 -4.72
CA SER A 53 1.17 14.42 -5.98
C SER A 53 1.42 13.45 -7.12
N TYR A 54 2.05 12.30 -6.86
CA TYR A 54 2.26 11.25 -7.85
C TYR A 54 0.94 10.59 -8.28
N ILE A 55 0.08 10.24 -7.32
CA ILE A 55 -1.25 9.67 -7.58
C ILE A 55 -2.06 10.63 -8.45
N GLY A 56 -2.11 11.91 -8.09
CA GLY A 56 -2.86 12.90 -8.87
C GLY A 56 -2.33 13.09 -10.28
N ARG A 57 -1.00 13.06 -10.48
CA ARG A 57 -0.42 13.09 -11.84
C ARG A 57 -0.75 11.83 -12.65
N ARG A 58 -0.72 10.66 -12.02
CA ARG A 58 -1.03 9.37 -12.66
C ARG A 58 -2.51 9.29 -13.05
N ASP A 59 -3.39 9.80 -12.20
CA ASP A 59 -4.86 9.67 -12.33
C ASP A 59 -5.48 10.87 -13.08
N GLY A 60 -4.69 11.56 -13.91
CA GLY A 60 -5.19 12.61 -14.81
C GLY A 60 -5.65 13.91 -14.12
N GLY A 61 -5.11 14.20 -12.93
CA GLY A 61 -5.42 15.41 -12.17
C GLY A 61 -6.45 15.22 -11.05
N VAL A 62 -6.92 13.99 -10.81
CA VAL A 62 -7.77 13.68 -9.64
C VAL A 62 -6.96 13.93 -8.35
N PRO A 63 -7.42 14.81 -7.44
CA PRO A 63 -6.66 15.14 -6.23
C PRO A 63 -6.56 13.93 -5.31
N ALA A 64 -5.38 13.71 -4.75
CA ALA A 64 -5.15 12.76 -3.66
C ALA A 64 -4.77 13.53 -2.39
N ASP A 65 -5.35 13.14 -1.27
CA ASP A 65 -5.09 13.76 0.03
C ASP A 65 -3.93 13.03 0.75
N PRO A 66 -2.85 13.74 1.15
CA PRO A 66 -1.76 13.17 1.93
C PRO A 66 -2.18 12.51 3.25
N ASP A 67 -3.30 12.92 3.85
CA ASP A 67 -3.79 12.35 5.10
C ASP A 67 -4.49 10.99 4.93
N ASN A 68 -4.81 10.63 3.68
CA ASN A 68 -5.27 9.29 3.33
C ASN A 68 -4.11 8.32 2.96
N ILE A 69 -2.85 8.73 3.15
CA ILE A 69 -1.66 7.96 2.76
C ILE A 69 -0.93 7.47 3.99
N TYR A 70 -0.73 6.15 4.08
CA TYR A 70 0.02 5.49 5.14
C TYR A 70 1.23 4.77 4.54
N LEU A 71 2.43 5.12 5.00
CA LEU A 71 3.65 4.44 4.59
C LEU A 71 3.80 3.13 5.37
N THR A 72 4.08 2.04 4.66
CA THR A 72 4.20 0.70 5.25
C THR A 72 5.54 0.07 4.92
N THR A 73 5.89 -1.01 5.62
CA THR A 73 7.10 -1.81 5.32
C THR A 73 6.86 -2.74 4.13
N GLY A 74 6.61 -2.13 2.97
CA GLY A 74 6.21 -2.83 1.75
C GLY A 74 4.71 -3.13 1.68
N ALA A 75 4.27 -3.67 0.54
CA ALA A 75 2.86 -3.90 0.27
C ALA A 75 2.23 -4.98 1.18
N SER A 76 2.99 -6.03 1.51
CA SER A 76 2.52 -7.16 2.34
C SER A 76 2.06 -6.72 3.73
N ASP A 77 2.79 -5.78 4.34
CA ASP A 77 2.47 -5.19 5.64
C ASP A 77 1.18 -4.37 5.59
N GLY A 78 0.99 -3.58 4.53
CA GLY A 78 -0.24 -2.83 4.29
C GLY A 78 -1.46 -3.74 4.12
N ILE A 79 -1.37 -4.77 3.27
CA ILE A 79 -2.45 -5.74 3.06
C ILE A 79 -2.80 -6.44 4.37
N THR A 80 -1.79 -6.87 5.13
CA THR A 80 -2.00 -7.55 6.41
C THR A 80 -2.67 -6.64 7.42
N THR A 81 -2.27 -5.37 7.49
CA THR A 81 -2.83 -4.37 8.40
C THR A 81 -4.31 -4.11 8.09
N ILE A 82 -4.64 -3.85 6.82
CA ILE A 82 -6.03 -3.62 6.40
C ILE A 82 -6.89 -4.87 6.65
N LEU A 83 -6.41 -6.06 6.30
CA LEU A 83 -7.15 -7.30 6.57
C LEU A 83 -7.35 -7.56 8.06
N LYS A 84 -6.37 -7.23 8.92
CA LYS A 84 -6.52 -7.34 10.38
C LYS A 84 -7.56 -6.37 10.95
N ILE A 85 -7.67 -5.17 10.38
CA ILE A 85 -8.65 -4.15 10.80
C ILE A 85 -10.07 -4.56 10.36
N LEU A 86 -10.21 -5.03 9.11
CA LEU A 86 -11.52 -5.35 8.53
C LEU A 86 -12.10 -6.69 9.01
N VAL A 87 -11.25 -7.67 9.32
CA VAL A 87 -11.72 -9.00 9.76
C VAL A 87 -12.03 -8.96 11.25
N SER A 88 -13.31 -9.07 11.58
CA SER A 88 -13.82 -9.10 12.96
C SER A 88 -14.72 -10.32 13.19
N GLY A 89 -14.57 -10.99 14.34
CA GLY A 89 -15.45 -12.07 14.79
C GLY A 89 -14.79 -13.42 15.07
N GLY A 90 -15.44 -14.22 15.92
CA GLY A 90 -15.01 -15.58 16.29
C GLY A 90 -15.61 -16.66 15.39
N GLY A 91 -14.78 -17.59 14.92
CA GLY A 91 -15.14 -18.76 14.12
C GLY A 91 -13.90 -19.61 13.81
N LYS A 92 -14.05 -20.93 13.65
CA LYS A 92 -12.92 -21.89 13.51
C LYS A 92 -12.12 -21.75 12.21
N SER A 93 -12.59 -20.99 11.21
CA SER A 93 -11.81 -20.64 10.03
C SER A 93 -12.01 -19.18 9.63
N GLN A 94 -10.91 -18.44 9.52
CA GLN A 94 -10.88 -17.14 8.84
C GLN A 94 -11.10 -17.41 7.35
N THR A 95 -12.35 -17.38 6.91
CA THR A 95 -12.76 -17.92 5.61
C THR A 95 -12.52 -16.89 4.51
N GLY A 96 -11.70 -17.27 3.53
CA GLY A 96 -11.64 -16.54 2.27
C GLY A 96 -12.72 -17.02 1.31
N VAL A 97 -13.28 -16.11 0.51
CA VAL A 97 -14.13 -16.50 -0.63
C VAL A 97 -13.21 -16.66 -1.83
N ASN A 98 -13.19 -17.88 -2.37
CA ASN A 98 -12.48 -18.16 -3.61
C ASN A 98 -13.36 -17.75 -4.78
N TYR A 99 -12.73 -17.20 -5.81
CA TYR A 99 -13.33 -16.96 -7.12
C TYR A 99 -12.33 -17.40 -8.18
N TYR A 100 -12.83 -17.68 -9.37
CA TYR A 100 -12.03 -18.12 -10.50
C TYR A 100 -11.87 -16.99 -11.51
N LEU A 101 -10.69 -16.94 -12.14
CA LEU A 101 -10.39 -16.04 -13.24
C LEU A 101 -10.65 -16.77 -14.56
N ASP A 102 -11.04 -16.01 -15.59
CA ASP A 102 -11.33 -16.56 -16.91
C ASP A 102 -10.05 -16.74 -17.72
N GLU A 103 -9.60 -17.99 -17.88
CA GLU A 103 -8.37 -18.32 -18.61
C GLU A 103 -8.48 -18.05 -20.11
N GLU A 104 -9.68 -18.22 -20.69
CA GLU A 104 -9.93 -17.97 -22.11
C GLU A 104 -9.93 -16.47 -22.42
N ASN A 105 -10.24 -15.65 -21.42
CA ASN A 105 -10.25 -14.19 -21.51
C ASN A 105 -9.10 -13.54 -20.73
N CYS A 106 -7.87 -14.02 -20.93
CA CYS A 106 -6.64 -13.40 -20.41
C CYS A 106 -6.61 -13.20 -18.88
N TRP A 107 -7.15 -14.16 -18.11
CA TRP A 107 -7.26 -14.08 -16.64
C TRP A 107 -8.11 -12.89 -16.16
N ALA A 108 -9.06 -12.43 -16.98
CA ALA A 108 -9.97 -11.37 -16.61
C ALA A 108 -10.89 -11.81 -15.46
N LEU A 109 -11.31 -10.82 -14.67
CA LEU A 109 -12.30 -11.00 -13.62
C LEU A 109 -13.70 -10.94 -14.23
N ASP A 110 -14.47 -12.02 -14.14
CA ASP A 110 -15.90 -12.03 -14.50
C ASP A 110 -16.78 -11.66 -13.29
N VAL A 111 -17.64 -10.66 -13.50
CA VAL A 111 -18.59 -10.17 -12.49
C VAL A 111 -19.65 -11.24 -12.17
N ASN A 112 -20.05 -12.08 -13.13
CA ASN A 112 -21.03 -13.13 -12.90
C ASN A 112 -20.46 -14.22 -11.98
N GLU A 113 -19.23 -14.67 -12.24
CA GLU A 113 -18.51 -15.60 -11.39
C GLU A 113 -18.30 -15.04 -9.96
N LEU A 114 -17.92 -13.76 -9.85
CA LEU A 114 -17.80 -13.11 -8.54
C LEU A 114 -19.15 -13.08 -7.80
N CYS A 115 -20.25 -12.77 -8.50
CA CYS A 115 -21.59 -12.77 -7.91
C CYS A 115 -22.04 -14.17 -7.46
N ARG A 116 -21.73 -15.21 -8.24
CA ARG A 116 -22.00 -16.62 -7.87
C ARG A 116 -21.27 -16.98 -6.58
N SER A 117 -19.96 -16.76 -6.54
CA SER A 117 -19.10 -17.06 -5.39
C SER A 117 -19.51 -16.29 -4.13
N LEU A 118 -19.91 -15.02 -4.26
CA LEU A 118 -20.44 -14.23 -3.14
C LEU A 118 -21.81 -14.73 -2.64
N LYS A 119 -22.71 -15.20 -3.51
CA LYS A 119 -24.01 -15.76 -3.10
C LYS A 119 -23.83 -17.04 -2.31
N GLU A 120 -22.93 -17.93 -2.76
CA GLU A 120 -22.57 -19.14 -2.02
C GLU A 120 -21.97 -18.80 -0.66
N ALA A 121 -21.07 -17.80 -0.62
CA ALA A 121 -20.45 -17.35 0.62
C ALA A 121 -21.41 -16.79 1.66
N LYS A 122 -22.46 -16.09 1.23
CA LYS A 122 -23.49 -15.58 2.14
C LYS A 122 -24.22 -16.67 2.92
N ALA A 123 -24.26 -17.91 2.42
CA ALA A 123 -24.92 -19.03 3.10
C ALA A 123 -24.19 -19.46 4.39
N TYR A 124 -22.87 -19.23 4.46
CA TYR A 124 -22.02 -19.66 5.58
C TYR A 124 -21.24 -18.53 6.25
N CYS A 125 -21.23 -17.32 5.68
CA CYS A 125 -20.45 -16.19 6.17
C CYS A 125 -21.18 -14.86 6.04
N ASN A 126 -21.11 -14.03 7.08
CA ASN A 126 -21.52 -12.63 6.97
C ASN A 126 -20.40 -11.82 6.31
N LEU A 127 -20.55 -11.53 5.02
CA LEU A 127 -19.52 -10.92 4.17
C LEU A 127 -19.03 -9.55 4.63
N LYS A 128 -19.82 -8.81 5.41
CA LYS A 128 -19.43 -7.48 5.91
C LYS A 128 -18.32 -7.51 6.95
N ASP A 129 -18.13 -8.65 7.63
CA ASP A 129 -17.23 -8.74 8.79
C ASP A 129 -16.06 -9.72 8.59
N ARG A 130 -16.06 -10.56 7.53
CA ARG A 130 -15.37 -11.86 7.61
C ARG A 130 -14.60 -12.39 6.41
N CYS A 131 -14.55 -11.76 5.24
CA CYS A 131 -13.95 -12.44 4.07
C CYS A 131 -12.70 -11.78 3.45
N LYS A 132 -11.65 -12.61 3.32
CA LYS A 132 -10.49 -12.37 2.45
C LYS A 132 -10.84 -12.89 1.05
N THR A 133 -10.80 -12.07 0.01
CA THR A 133 -10.92 -12.56 -1.37
C THR A 133 -9.60 -13.15 -1.81
N LYS A 134 -9.58 -14.41 -2.28
CA LYS A 134 -8.37 -15.06 -2.81
C LYS A 134 -8.70 -15.64 -4.18
N SER A 135 -7.93 -15.27 -5.20
CA SER A 135 -8.02 -15.90 -6.52
C SER A 135 -7.46 -17.32 -6.42
N ALA A 136 -8.24 -18.32 -6.83
CA ALA A 136 -7.78 -19.70 -6.91
C ALA A 136 -7.50 -20.05 -8.39
N LEU A 137 -6.25 -20.41 -8.70
CA LEU A 137 -5.89 -21.03 -9.97
C LEU A 137 -6.32 -22.50 -9.95
N LYS A 138 -7.00 -22.95 -11.00
CA LYS A 138 -7.26 -24.37 -11.21
C LYS A 138 -6.01 -24.94 -11.88
N MET A 139 -5.32 -25.87 -11.21
CA MET A 139 -4.29 -26.72 -11.83
C MET A 139 -4.95 -27.94 -12.46
#